data_AF-A0A2G6EKG8-F1
#
_entry.id   AF-A0A2G6EKG8-F1
#
_cell.length_a   1.000
_cell.length_b   1.000
_cell.length_c   1.000
_cell.angle_alpha   90.00
_cell.angle_beta   90.00
_cell.angle_gamma   90.00
#
_symmetry.space_group_name_H-M   'P 1'
#
loop_
_entity.id
_entity.type
_entity.pdbx_description
1 polymer ?
#
loop_
_entity_poly.entity_id
_entity_poly.type
_entity_poly.pdbx_seq_one_letter_code
_entity_poly.pdbx_strand_id
1 'polypeptide(L)'
;MTNITQKQKVALVSAVVYTALIGAGMFTSLHINGIPYESPRMPETLIWFEVVMTVFALWVAKRYFSWQELGFGKFDRKNILWFAPMAIMGVIIAGNFGYFILSNLEYFSSEQWRLLGVVAVTTFLVGFSEELMYRGIGGFKRSLQQ
;
A
#
# COMPACT_ATOMS: atom_id res chain seq x y z
N MET A 1 -25.51 10.79 -21.97
CA MET A 1 -25.17 9.93 -20.82
C MET A 1 -23.99 9.05 -21.23
N THR A 2 -22.83 9.21 -20.61
CA THR A 2 -21.63 8.44 -20.97
C THR A 2 -21.81 7.01 -20.49
N ASN A 3 -21.85 6.04 -21.40
CA ASN A 3 -21.95 4.63 -21.04
C ASN A 3 -20.70 4.19 -20.25
N ILE A 4 -20.89 3.85 -18.97
CA ILE A 4 -19.83 3.34 -18.10
C ILE A 4 -19.52 1.90 -18.51
N THR A 5 -18.25 1.60 -18.80
CA THR A 5 -17.81 0.26 -19.19
C THR A 5 -17.87 -0.71 -18.00
N GLN A 6 -17.96 -2.02 -18.26
CA GLN A 6 -17.94 -3.03 -17.20
C GLN A 6 -16.69 -2.93 -16.32
N LYS A 7 -15.51 -2.71 -16.91
CA LYS A 7 -14.26 -2.51 -16.17
C LYS A 7 -14.31 -1.28 -15.26
N GLN A 8 -14.92 -0.18 -15.72
CA GLN A 8 -15.08 1.04 -14.89
C GLN A 8 -16.03 0.82 -13.71
N LYS A 9 -17.10 0.04 -13.90
CA LYS A 9 -18.00 -0.35 -12.79
C LYS A 9 -17.26 -1.20 -11.76
N VAL A 10 -16.50 -2.21 -12.22
CA VAL A 10 -15.68 -3.06 -11.35
C VAL A 10 -14.65 -2.23 -10.59
N ALA A 11 -13.95 -1.30 -11.25
CA ALA A 11 -12.99 -0.42 -10.61
C ALA A 11 -13.63 0.44 -9.51
N LEU A 12 -14.78 1.06 -9.79
CA LEU A 12 -15.50 1.88 -8.83
C LEU A 12 -15.97 1.05 -7.62
N VAL A 13 -16.61 -0.09 -7.86
CA VAL A 13 -17.09 -0.97 -6.77
C VAL A 13 -15.93 -1.47 -5.93
N SER A 14 -14.82 -1.87 -6.57
CA SER A 14 -13.63 -2.35 -5.86
C SER A 14 -13.01 -1.27 -5.00
N ALA A 15 -12.94 -0.03 -5.49
CA ALA A 15 -12.45 1.11 -4.70
C ALA A 15 -13.35 1.38 -3.49
N VAL A 16 -14.69 1.36 -3.66
CA VAL A 16 -15.63 1.55 -2.55
C VAL A 16 -15.50 0.44 -1.49
N VAL A 17 -15.41 -0.83 -1.91
CA VAL A 17 -15.20 -1.96 -0.99
C VAL A 17 -13.87 -1.82 -0.26
N TYR A 18 -12.80 -1.44 -0.97
CA TYR A 18 -11.48 -1.22 -0.38
C TYR A 18 -11.50 -0.09 0.65
N THR A 19 -12.08 1.08 0.33
CA THR A 19 -12.24 2.20 1.28
C THR A 19 -13.05 1.79 2.51
N ALA A 20 -14.10 0.97 2.33
CA ALA A 20 -14.89 0.47 3.45
C ALA A 20 -14.05 -0.45 4.37
N LEU A 21 -13.18 -1.29 3.82
CA LEU A 21 -12.26 -2.13 4.60
C LEU A 21 -11.24 -1.30 5.38
N ILE A 22 -10.71 -0.22 4.80
CA ILE A 22 -9.87 0.74 5.55
C ILE A 22 -10.67 1.28 6.74
N GLY A 23 -11.88 1.79 6.50
CA GLY A 23 -12.74 2.33 7.55
C GLY A 23 -13.02 1.31 8.65
N ALA A 24 -13.26 0.05 8.31
CA ALA A 24 -13.45 -1.04 9.26
C ALA A 24 -12.18 -1.35 10.08
N GLY A 25 -11.00 -1.33 9.45
CA GLY A 25 -9.72 -1.51 10.13
C GLY A 25 -9.45 -0.40 11.15
N MET A 26 -9.66 0.85 10.74
CA MET A 26 -9.54 2.02 11.61
C MET A 26 -10.52 1.96 12.78
N PHE A 27 -11.79 1.64 12.50
CA PHE A 27 -12.82 1.49 13.53
C PHE A 27 -12.45 0.41 14.54
N THR A 28 -11.97 -0.75 14.07
CA THR A 28 -11.55 -1.88 14.91
C THR A 28 -10.38 -1.51 15.82
N SER A 29 -9.38 -0.81 15.29
CA SER A 29 -8.23 -0.35 16.10
C SER A 29 -8.68 0.48 17.29
N LEU A 30 -9.51 1.49 17.07
CA LEU A 30 -9.90 2.43 18.11
C LEU A 30 -11.00 1.89 19.03
N HIS A 31 -12.08 1.35 18.48
CA HIS A 31 -13.30 1.05 19.25
C HIS A 31 -13.35 -0.36 19.81
N ILE A 32 -12.67 -1.33 19.17
CA ILE A 32 -12.66 -2.73 19.62
C ILE A 32 -11.40 -2.99 20.44
N ASN A 33 -10.23 -2.61 19.90
CA ASN A 33 -8.95 -2.88 20.55
C ASN A 33 -8.48 -1.75 21.48
N GLY A 34 -9.14 -0.58 21.46
CA GLY A 34 -8.79 0.55 22.31
C GLY A 34 -7.44 1.20 21.98
N ILE A 35 -6.91 0.97 20.77
CA ILE A 35 -5.60 1.46 20.34
C ILE A 35 -5.77 2.79 19.60
N PRO A 36 -5.26 3.91 20.15
CA PRO A 36 -5.30 5.21 19.48
C PRO A 36 -4.53 5.20 18.16
N TYR A 37 -4.93 6.05 17.21
CA TYR A 37 -4.28 6.13 15.89
C TYR A 37 -2.83 6.60 15.94
N GLU A 38 -2.44 7.30 17.00
CA GLU A 38 -1.07 7.78 17.22
C GLU A 38 -0.17 6.69 17.84
N SER A 39 -0.75 5.55 18.22
CA SER A 39 -0.01 4.50 18.88
C SER A 39 0.89 3.74 17.89
N PRO A 40 2.17 3.47 18.23
CA PRO A 40 3.03 2.62 17.42
C PRO A 40 2.54 1.17 17.33
N ARG A 41 1.53 0.80 18.13
CA ARG A 41 0.90 -0.53 18.14
C ARG A 41 -0.28 -0.66 17.19
N MET A 42 -0.76 0.44 16.60
CA MET A 42 -1.87 0.42 15.65
C MET A 42 -1.68 -0.59 14.49
N PRO A 43 -0.48 -0.73 13.89
CA PRO A 43 -0.22 -1.73 12.85
C PRO A 43 -0.47 -3.19 13.29
N GLU A 44 -0.40 -3.50 14.59
CA GLU A 44 -0.70 -4.85 15.10
C GLU A 44 -2.15 -5.27 14.80
N THR A 45 -3.06 -4.30 14.74
CA THR A 45 -4.47 -4.55 14.36
C THR A 45 -4.64 -4.50 12.84
N LEU A 46 -4.04 -3.50 12.19
CA LEU A 46 -4.25 -3.24 10.77
C LEU A 46 -3.68 -4.33 9.87
N ILE A 47 -2.60 -5.01 10.27
CA ILE A 47 -1.95 -6.03 9.44
C ILE A 47 -2.93 -7.08 8.89
N TRP A 48 -3.95 -7.46 9.67
CA TRP A 48 -4.96 -8.42 9.23
C TRP A 48 -5.87 -7.86 8.13
N PHE A 49 -6.29 -6.60 8.27
CA PHE A 49 -7.06 -5.90 7.25
C PHE A 49 -6.21 -5.68 6.00
N GLU A 50 -4.94 -5.32 6.15
CA GLU A 50 -4.02 -5.12 5.03
C GLU A 50 -3.78 -6.41 4.23
N VAL A 51 -3.66 -7.55 4.90
CA VAL A 51 -3.57 -8.84 4.22
C VAL A 51 -4.83 -9.11 3.40
N VAL A 52 -6.02 -8.92 3.98
CA VAL A 52 -7.29 -9.11 3.28
C VAL A 52 -7.44 -8.16 2.09
N MET A 53 -7.12 -6.88 2.29
CA MET A 53 -7.19 -5.84 1.27
C MET A 53 -6.18 -6.08 0.14
N THR A 54 -4.96 -6.50 0.46
CA THR A 54 -3.94 -6.86 -0.52
C THR A 54 -4.38 -8.05 -1.36
N VAL A 55 -4.90 -9.11 -0.72
CA VAL A 55 -5.42 -10.29 -1.42
C VAL A 55 -6.60 -9.91 -2.32
N PHE A 56 -7.51 -9.07 -1.83
CA PHE A 56 -8.63 -8.56 -2.61
C PHE A 56 -8.16 -7.76 -3.84
N ALA A 57 -7.23 -6.82 -3.66
CA ALA A 57 -6.69 -6.02 -4.75
C ALA A 57 -5.99 -6.88 -5.81
N LEU A 58 -5.18 -7.85 -5.39
CA LEU A 58 -4.52 -8.83 -6.28
C LEU A 58 -5.54 -9.68 -7.03
N TRP A 59 -6.61 -10.13 -6.36
CA TRP A 59 -7.66 -10.91 -6.98
C TRP A 59 -8.39 -10.11 -8.06
N VAL A 60 -8.78 -8.86 -7.78
CA VAL A 60 -9.41 -7.97 -8.77
C VAL A 60 -8.48 -7.72 -9.95
N ALA A 61 -7.22 -7.37 -9.66
CA ALA A 61 -6.20 -7.13 -10.67
C ALA A 61 -6.05 -8.33 -11.62
N LYS A 62 -5.85 -9.54 -11.08
CA LYS A 62 -5.69 -10.77 -11.86
C LYS A 62 -6.94 -11.15 -12.66
N ARG A 63 -8.13 -10.87 -12.12
CA ARG A 63 -9.40 -11.34 -12.70
C ARG A 63 -9.92 -10.45 -13.82
N TYR A 64 -9.67 -9.13 -13.76
CA TYR A 64 -10.33 -8.14 -14.61
C TYR A 64 -9.38 -7.24 -15.41
N PHE A 65 -8.10 -7.20 -15.06
CA PHE A 65 -7.11 -6.31 -15.67
C PHE A 65 -5.84 -7.09 -16.08
N SER A 66 -5.04 -6.50 -16.97
CA SER A 66 -3.68 -6.96 -17.21
C SER A 66 -2.67 -6.09 -16.45
N TRP A 67 -1.50 -6.63 -16.12
CA TRP A 67 -0.44 -5.87 -15.44
C TRP A 67 -0.01 -4.61 -16.23
N GLN A 68 -0.05 -4.67 -17.56
CA GLN A 68 0.24 -3.52 -18.41
C GLN A 68 -0.85 -2.43 -18.28
N GLU A 69 -2.12 -2.81 -18.19
CA GLU A 69 -3.24 -1.88 -17.97
C GLU A 69 -3.18 -1.21 -16.60
N LEU A 70 -2.54 -1.85 -15.61
CA LEU A 70 -2.40 -1.36 -14.24
C LEU A 70 -1.14 -0.49 -14.02
N GLY A 71 -0.39 -0.18 -15.08
CA GLY A 71 0.81 0.66 -15.01
C GLY A 71 2.13 -0.10 -14.85
N PHE A 72 2.11 -1.43 -14.72
CA PHE A 72 3.32 -2.28 -14.73
C PHE A 72 3.76 -2.60 -16.16
N GLY A 73 3.86 -1.54 -16.99
CA GLY A 73 4.25 -1.60 -18.39
C GLY A 73 5.77 -1.53 -18.59
N LYS A 74 6.19 -1.15 -19.81
CA LYS A 74 7.60 -1.00 -20.14
C LYS A 74 8.23 0.15 -19.33
N PHE A 75 9.48 -0.08 -18.93
CA PHE A 75 10.26 0.85 -18.11
C PHE A 75 10.57 2.15 -18.86
N ASP A 76 9.99 3.27 -18.44
CA ASP A 76 10.27 4.58 -19.02
C ASP A 76 11.48 5.24 -18.35
N ARG A 77 12.64 5.13 -19.03
CA ARG A 77 13.91 5.68 -18.55
C ARG A 77 13.89 7.20 -18.35
N LYS A 78 13.05 7.95 -19.08
CA LYS A 78 12.99 9.42 -18.95
C LYS A 78 12.27 9.85 -17.68
N ASN A 79 11.17 9.17 -17.35
CA ASN A 79 10.40 9.46 -16.14
C ASN A 79 11.14 9.03 -14.86
N ILE A 80 12.02 8.03 -14.95
CA ILE A 80 12.84 7.58 -13.82
C ILE A 80 13.92 8.59 -13.43
N LEU A 81 14.46 9.33 -14.39
CA LEU A 81 15.44 10.37 -14.07
C LEU A 81 14.82 11.47 -13.20
N TRP A 82 13.53 11.77 -13.40
CA TRP A 82 12.77 12.67 -12.54
C TRP A 82 12.49 12.10 -11.14
N PHE A 83 12.43 10.78 -11.00
CA PHE A 83 12.32 10.11 -9.71
C PHE A 83 13.65 10.01 -8.95
N ALA A 84 14.79 10.21 -9.64
CA ALA A 84 16.11 10.02 -9.07
C ALA A 84 16.37 10.81 -7.76
N PRO A 85 15.97 12.09 -7.61
CA PRO A 85 16.16 12.81 -6.35
C PRO A 85 15.42 12.15 -5.17
N MET A 86 14.19 11.70 -5.39
CA MET A 86 13.42 10.99 -4.36
C MET A 86 14.01 9.62 -4.07
N ALA A 87 14.48 8.90 -5.09
CA ALA A 87 15.16 7.61 -4.90
C ALA A 87 16.45 7.76 -4.08
N ILE A 88 17.28 8.76 -4.38
CA ILE A 88 18.50 9.06 -3.64
C ILE A 88 18.18 9.38 -2.17
N MET A 89 17.21 10.25 -1.92
CA MET A 89 16.76 10.57 -0.57
C MET A 89 16.26 9.31 0.17
N GLY A 90 15.47 8.47 -0.49
CA GLY A 90 14.99 7.21 0.07
C GLY A 90 16.15 6.28 0.45
N VAL A 91 17.17 6.14 -0.40
CA VAL A 91 18.37 5.36 -0.11
C VAL A 91 19.15 5.94 1.07
N ILE A 92 19.31 7.27 1.15
CA ILE A 92 19.99 7.92 2.27
C ILE A 92 19.24 7.68 3.58
N ILE A 93 17.91 7.82 3.59
CA ILE A 93 17.08 7.58 4.78
C ILE A 93 17.17 6.11 5.20
N ALA A 94 17.01 5.18 4.25
CA ALA A 94 17.12 3.75 4.52
C ALA A 94 18.52 3.36 5.03
N GLY A 95 19.57 3.97 4.47
CA GLY A 95 20.96 3.77 4.90
C GLY A 95 21.22 4.26 6.32
N ASN A 96 20.79 5.48 6.65
CA ASN A 96 20.90 6.03 8.01
C ASN A 96 20.09 5.21 9.02
N PHE A 97 18.89 4.79 8.64
CA PHE A 97 18.06 3.92 9.47
C PHE A 97 18.74 2.56 9.70
N GLY A 98 19.26 1.93 8.64
CA GLY A 98 20.01 0.68 8.73
C GLY A 98 21.25 0.81 9.62
N TYR A 99 22.02 1.88 9.46
CA TYR A 99 23.17 2.18 10.32
C TYR A 99 22.75 2.33 11.79
N PHE A 100 21.70 3.12 12.05
CA PHE A 100 21.17 3.30 13.40
C PHE A 100 20.77 1.96 14.05
N ILE A 101 20.08 1.09 13.32
CA ILE A 101 19.68 -0.23 13.81
C ILE A 101 20.93 -1.09 14.11
N LEU A 102 21.89 -1.16 13.18
CA LEU A 102 23.10 -1.96 13.33
C LEU A 102 23.98 -1.49 14.50
N SER A 103 24.06 -0.19 14.74
CA SER A 103 24.81 0.39 15.87
C SER A 103 24.13 0.21 17.23
N ASN A 104 22.85 -0.20 17.26
CA ASN A 104 22.06 -0.27 18.48
C ASN A 104 21.39 -1.64 18.70
N LEU A 105 21.83 -2.69 18.02
CA LEU A 105 21.20 -4.03 18.07
C LEU A 105 20.98 -4.55 19.49
N GLU A 106 21.91 -4.28 20.39
CA GLU A 106 21.89 -4.73 21.80
C GLU A 106 20.84 -4.01 22.66
N TYR A 107 20.35 -2.85 22.23
CA TYR A 107 19.35 -2.06 22.97
C TYR A 107 17.91 -2.39 22.57
N PHE A 108 17.71 -3.16 21.50
CA PHE A 108 16.38 -3.52 21.03
C PHE A 108 15.86 -4.78 21.72
N SER A 109 14.75 -4.66 22.43
CA SER A 109 14.03 -5.80 22.99
C SER A 109 13.34 -6.63 21.89
N SER A 110 13.03 -7.89 22.19
CA SER A 110 12.28 -8.76 21.27
C SER A 110 10.91 -8.17 20.86
N GLU A 111 10.28 -7.40 21.74
CA GLU A 111 9.02 -6.71 21.44
C GLU A 111 9.21 -5.58 20.43
N GLN A 112 10.28 -4.80 20.55
CA GLN A 112 10.59 -3.72 19.60
C GLN A 112 10.93 -4.28 18.21
N TRP A 113 11.64 -5.40 18.14
CA TRP A 113 11.88 -6.11 16.87
C TRP A 113 10.58 -6.61 16.23
N ARG A 114 9.66 -7.16 17.03
CA ARG A 114 8.33 -7.56 16.57
C ARG A 114 7.58 -6.37 15.98
N LEU A 115 7.53 -5.25 16.72
CA LEU A 115 6.84 -4.03 16.27
C LEU A 115 7.43 -3.49 14.97
N LEU A 116 8.77 -3.43 14.87
CA LEU A 116 9.46 -2.98 13.65
C LEU A 116 9.10 -3.86 12.44
N GLY A 117 9.08 -5.18 12.62
CA GLY A 117 8.64 -6.12 11.60
C GLY A 117 7.19 -5.92 11.18
N VAL A 118 6.27 -5.78 12.14
CA VAL A 118 4.84 -5.54 11.87
C VAL A 118 4.64 -4.22 11.14
N VAL A 119 5.29 -3.13 11.56
CA VAL A 119 5.22 -1.82 10.90
C VAL A 119 5.75 -1.92 9.47
N ALA A 120 6.91 -2.55 9.26
CA ALA A 120 7.51 -2.69 7.94
C ALA A 120 6.60 -3.47 6.98
N VAL A 121 6.08 -4.63 7.43
CA VAL A 121 5.18 -5.46 6.62
C VAL A 121 3.87 -4.72 6.35
N THR A 122 3.25 -4.14 7.36
CA THR A 122 1.96 -3.42 7.21
C THR A 122 2.13 -2.25 6.24
N THR A 123 3.19 -1.44 6.39
CA THR A 123 3.45 -0.29 5.51
C THR A 123 3.69 -0.73 4.06
N PHE A 124 4.44 -1.81 3.87
CA PHE A 124 4.66 -2.37 2.54
C PHE A 124 3.35 -2.84 1.90
N LEU A 125 2.51 -3.56 2.66
CA LEU A 125 1.21 -4.02 2.19
C LEU A 125 0.32 -2.84 1.79
N VAL A 126 0.13 -1.86 2.68
CA VAL A 126 -0.64 -0.63 2.41
C VAL A 126 -0.16 0.03 1.12
N GLY A 127 1.15 0.31 1.02
CA GLY A 127 1.70 1.01 -0.14
C GLY A 127 1.48 0.23 -1.44
N PHE A 128 1.65 -1.09 -1.39
CA PHE A 128 1.44 -1.95 -2.55
C PHE A 128 -0.04 -2.03 -2.95
N SER A 129 -0.94 -2.29 -1.99
CA SER A 129 -2.37 -2.49 -2.27
C SER A 129 -3.06 -1.19 -2.65
N GLU A 130 -2.67 -0.04 -2.08
CA GLU A 130 -3.18 1.27 -2.49
C GLU A 130 -2.72 1.68 -3.88
N GLU A 131 -1.44 1.46 -4.22
CA GLU A 131 -0.92 1.72 -5.57
C GLU A 131 -1.68 0.87 -6.60
N LEU A 132 -1.87 -0.42 -6.30
CA LEU A 132 -2.62 -1.34 -7.15
C LEU A 132 -4.10 -0.95 -7.29
N MET A 133 -4.76 -0.57 -6.19
CA MET A 133 -6.19 -0.25 -6.18
C MET A 133 -6.49 1.11 -6.80
N TYR A 134 -5.82 2.17 -6.37
CA TYR A 134 -6.18 3.54 -6.76
C TYR A 134 -5.50 3.98 -8.05
N ARG A 135 -4.20 3.69 -8.23
CA ARG A 135 -3.47 4.08 -9.44
C ARG A 135 -3.58 3.03 -10.54
N GLY A 136 -3.52 1.76 -10.20
CA GLY A 136 -3.73 0.68 -11.16
C GLY A 136 -5.20 0.58 -11.59
N ILE A 137 -6.04 0.01 -10.72
CA ILE A 137 -7.44 -0.32 -11.03
C ILE A 137 -8.28 0.95 -11.22
N GLY A 138 -8.22 1.91 -10.29
CA GLY A 138 -8.94 3.17 -10.36
C GLY A 138 -8.43 4.13 -11.46
N GLY A 139 -7.13 4.11 -11.73
CA GLY A 139 -6.47 4.96 -12.73
C GLY A 139 -6.57 4.48 -14.17
N PHE A 140 -7.13 3.28 -14.42
CA PHE A 140 -7.28 2.64 -15.74
C PHE A 140 -7.82 3.56 -16.85
N LYS A 141 -8.60 4.59 -16.52
CA LYS A 141 -9.20 5.49 -17.52
C LYS A 141 -8.19 6.40 -18.24
N ARG A 142 -7.02 6.68 -17.65
CA ARG A 142 -6.01 7.58 -18.25
C ARG A 142 -5.16 6.94 -19.35
N SER A 143 -5.03 5.62 -19.39
CA SER A 143 -4.16 4.91 -20.35
C SER A 143 -4.77 4.67 -21.73
N LEU A 144 -6.07 4.91 -21.90
CA LEU A 144 -6.78 4.76 -23.19
C LEU A 144 -7.03 6.10 -23.92
N GLN A 145 -6.58 7.23 -23.35
CA GLN A 145 -6.71 8.57 -23.95
C GLN A 145 -5.35 9.24 -24.23
N GLN A 146 -4.25 8.49 -24.09
CA GLN A 146 -2.91 8.87 -24.56
C GLN A 146 -2.52 7.95 -25.72
#